data_AF-A0A4Q3Y3S8-F1
#
_entry.id   AF-A0A4Q3Y3S8-F1
#
_cell.length_a   1.000
_cell.length_b   1.000
_cell.length_c   1.000
_cell.angle_alpha   90.00
_cell.angle_beta   90.00
_cell.angle_gamma   90.00
#
_symmetry.space_group_name_H-M   'P 1'
#
loop_
_entity.id
_entity.type
_entity.pdbx_description
1 polymer ?
#
loop_
_entity_poly.entity_id
_entity_poly.type
_entity_poly.pdbx_seq_one_letter_code
_entity_poly.pdbx_strand_id
1 'polypeptide(L)'
;MVDSARPSPLNTRDALVKLGFLEDWQAITDRQPGYSLASGGLELAACEVMNTRFEPIFLIAGVFANPRSVASIQFEMPLQVESLDQAKAWVAYGCHLKLSDCSLSWLEEGRALKSLLPWEREQVLYQERPQCTVSRDWMRLAIAQLRGMALEARADEECEVSYDGAVLVFRTSRTIVPLSANGGRAWGEPSRVRLASFTDLPKRLMSDPVNIHVWDSGLTIGQHRFPTL
;
A
#
# COMPACT_ATOMS: atom_id res chain seq x y z
N MET A 1 -7.71 -26.17 11.63
CA MET A 1 -7.26 -24.78 11.41
C MET A 1 -8.21 -23.90 12.19
N VAL A 2 -7.76 -23.36 13.32
CA VAL A 2 -8.57 -22.48 14.16
C VAL A 2 -8.64 -21.16 13.42
N ASP A 3 -9.83 -20.81 12.96
CA ASP A 3 -10.17 -19.49 12.46
C ASP A 3 -10.03 -18.53 13.64
N SER A 4 -8.82 -17.99 13.84
CA SER A 4 -8.55 -16.98 14.86
C SER A 4 -9.36 -15.76 14.47
N ALA A 5 -10.56 -15.64 15.06
CA ALA A 5 -11.47 -14.52 14.89
C ALA A 5 -10.65 -13.23 14.92
N ARG A 6 -10.60 -12.51 13.80
CA ARG A 6 -9.95 -11.20 13.76
C ARG A 6 -10.57 -10.38 14.90
N PRO A 7 -9.78 -9.80 15.81
CA PRO A 7 -10.33 -8.98 16.86
C PRO A 7 -11.18 -7.89 16.21
N SER A 8 -12.37 -7.65 16.77
CA SER A 8 -13.24 -6.58 16.28
C SER A 8 -12.46 -5.27 16.28
N PRO A 9 -12.60 -4.44 15.23
CA PRO A 9 -11.87 -3.18 15.15
C PRO A 9 -12.17 -2.34 16.39
N LEU A 10 -11.11 -1.79 16.98
CA LEU A 10 -11.16 -0.90 18.12
C LEU A 10 -11.59 0.50 17.65
N ASN A 11 -12.56 1.09 18.34
CA ASN A 11 -12.93 2.48 18.09
C ASN A 11 -11.75 3.40 18.44
N THR A 12 -11.42 4.32 17.55
CA THR A 12 -10.32 5.27 17.74
C THR A 12 -10.47 6.10 19.02
N ARG A 13 -11.70 6.44 19.43
CA ARG A 13 -11.97 7.12 20.70
C ARG A 13 -11.46 6.33 21.90
N ASP A 14 -11.78 5.04 21.94
CA ASP A 14 -11.32 4.14 23.00
C ASP A 14 -9.79 3.98 22.96
N ALA A 15 -9.20 3.98 21.77
CA ALA A 15 -7.76 3.95 21.61
C ALA A 15 -7.10 5.22 22.17
N LEU A 16 -7.60 6.41 21.82
CA LEU A 16 -7.09 7.70 22.31
C LEU A 16 -7.13 7.77 23.85
N VAL A 17 -8.24 7.38 24.46
CA VAL A 17 -8.36 7.32 25.93
C VAL A 17 -7.32 6.38 26.54
N LYS A 18 -7.13 5.18 25.96
CA LYS A 18 -6.12 4.22 26.42
C LYS A 18 -4.68 4.71 26.23
N LEU A 19 -4.43 5.61 25.28
CA LEU A 19 -3.13 6.27 25.07
C LEU A 19 -2.91 7.45 26.02
N GLY A 20 -3.89 7.76 26.88
CA GLY A 20 -3.80 8.84 27.85
C GLY A 20 -4.27 10.20 27.34
N PHE A 21 -4.94 10.25 26.19
CA PHE A 21 -5.65 11.47 25.80
C PHE A 21 -6.86 11.68 26.73
N LEU A 22 -7.09 12.93 27.08
CA LEU A 22 -8.22 13.37 27.91
C LEU A 22 -9.33 13.92 27.01
N GLU A 23 -10.58 13.71 27.42
CA GLU A 23 -11.73 14.28 26.71
C GLU A 23 -11.70 15.82 26.77
N ASP A 24 -11.87 16.45 25.62
CA ASP A 24 -12.02 17.90 25.48
C ASP A 24 -13.39 18.21 24.89
N TRP A 25 -14.30 18.66 25.75
CA TRP A 25 -15.67 19.04 25.39
C TRP A 25 -15.79 20.45 24.80
N GLN A 26 -14.69 21.21 24.79
CA GLN A 26 -14.62 22.54 24.19
C GLN A 26 -14.03 22.50 22.77
N ALA A 27 -13.39 21.40 22.40
CA ALA A 27 -12.86 21.19 21.05
C ALA A 27 -13.96 21.35 20.00
N ILE A 28 -13.62 21.99 18.87
CA ILE A 28 -14.51 22.06 17.71
C ILE A 28 -14.33 20.77 16.91
N THR A 29 -15.32 19.89 16.97
CA THR A 29 -15.31 18.55 16.36
C THR A 29 -16.71 18.22 15.85
N ASP A 30 -16.81 17.46 14.76
CA ASP A 30 -18.10 17.05 14.18
C ASP A 30 -18.90 16.20 15.16
N ARG A 31 -18.20 15.43 16.00
CA ARG A 31 -18.78 14.65 17.10
C ARG A 31 -17.99 14.86 18.38
N GLN A 32 -18.69 15.28 19.44
CA GLN A 32 -18.13 15.46 20.78
C GLN A 32 -17.94 14.11 21.51
N PRO A 33 -16.97 14.00 22.45
CA PRO A 33 -15.94 14.99 22.75
C PRO A 33 -14.81 14.99 21.70
N GLY A 34 -14.00 16.05 21.66
CA GLY A 34 -12.63 15.96 21.14
C GLY A 34 -11.70 15.32 22.16
N TYR A 35 -10.41 15.22 21.85
CA TYR A 35 -9.42 14.70 22.79
C TYR A 35 -8.15 15.55 22.78
N SER A 36 -7.48 15.68 23.91
CA SER A 36 -6.20 16.39 24.03
C SER A 36 -5.18 15.59 24.84
N LEU A 37 -3.91 15.78 24.53
CA LEU A 37 -2.79 15.17 25.23
C LEU A 37 -1.67 16.20 25.36
N ALA A 38 -1.21 16.43 26.59
CA ALA A 38 -0.08 17.30 26.86
C ALA A 38 0.95 16.56 27.71
N SER A 39 2.20 16.46 27.23
CA SER A 39 3.28 15.79 27.95
C SER A 39 4.65 16.24 27.44
N GLY A 40 5.52 16.75 28.33
CA GLY A 40 6.94 16.98 28.01
C GLY A 40 7.19 17.85 26.78
N GLY A 41 6.43 18.95 26.63
CA GLY A 41 6.52 19.86 25.47
C GLY A 41 5.76 19.40 24.23
N LEU A 42 5.16 18.21 24.24
CA LEU A 42 4.21 17.75 23.23
C LEU A 42 2.79 18.13 23.63
N GLU A 43 2.09 18.83 22.75
CA GLU A 43 0.66 19.11 22.86
C GLU A 43 -0.02 18.61 21.59
N LEU A 44 -1.00 17.73 21.73
CA LEU A 44 -1.81 17.19 20.64
C LEU A 44 -3.29 17.37 20.96
N ALA A 45 -4.06 17.68 19.93
CA ALA A 45 -5.51 17.63 19.92
C ALA A 45 -5.97 16.67 18.82
N ALA A 46 -7.02 15.90 19.09
CA ALA A 46 -7.65 14.98 18.16
C ALA A 46 -9.13 15.35 18.03
N CYS A 47 -9.55 15.71 16.82
CA CYS A 47 -10.93 16.09 16.52
C CYS A 47 -11.48 15.18 15.42
N GLU A 48 -12.73 14.75 15.57
CA GLU A 48 -13.44 14.04 14.51
C GLU A 48 -13.89 15.06 13.47
N VAL A 49 -13.43 14.90 12.22
CA VAL A 49 -13.71 15.82 11.11
C VAL A 49 -13.89 15.05 9.81
N MET A 50 -14.50 15.68 8.81
CA MET A 50 -14.47 15.21 7.42
C MET A 50 -13.14 15.59 6.75
N ASN A 51 -12.46 14.62 6.12
CA ASN A 51 -11.26 14.91 5.32
C ASN A 51 -11.59 15.41 3.91
N THR A 52 -10.56 15.65 3.10
CA THR A 52 -10.68 16.12 1.71
C THR A 52 -11.39 15.14 0.77
N ARG A 53 -11.58 13.89 1.19
CA ARG A 53 -12.31 12.84 0.45
C ARG A 53 -13.74 12.67 0.97
N PHE A 54 -14.21 13.54 1.86
CA PHE A 54 -15.51 13.43 2.54
C PHE A 54 -15.66 12.14 3.36
N GLU A 55 -14.56 11.64 3.90
CA GLU A 55 -14.55 10.49 4.80
C GLU A 55 -14.33 10.98 6.24
N PRO A 56 -15.08 10.44 7.23
CA PRO A 56 -14.92 10.86 8.60
C PRO A 56 -13.64 10.26 9.18
N ILE A 57 -12.81 11.09 9.80
CA ILE A 57 -11.51 10.72 10.39
C ILE A 57 -11.29 11.47 11.70
N PHE A 58 -10.27 11.06 12.45
CA PHE A 58 -9.66 11.89 13.48
C PHE A 58 -8.49 12.66 12.89
N LEU A 59 -8.60 13.99 12.87
CA LEU A 59 -7.48 14.87 12.60
C LEU A 59 -6.73 15.06 13.91
N ILE A 60 -5.48 14.59 13.96
CA ILE A 60 -4.60 14.80 15.09
C ILE A 60 -3.61 15.90 14.71
N ALA A 61 -3.66 17.01 15.44
CA ALA A 61 -2.84 18.17 15.20
C ALA A 61 -2.28 18.73 16.51
N GLY A 62 -1.15 19.40 16.44
CA GLY A 62 -0.56 20.01 17.61
C GLY A 62 0.86 20.48 17.38
N VAL A 63 1.58 20.64 18.48
CA VAL A 63 2.95 21.17 18.46
C VAL A 63 3.83 20.35 19.39
N PHE A 64 5.09 20.21 18.98
CA PHE A 64 6.16 19.84 19.88
C PHE A 64 7.10 21.03 20.02
N ALA A 65 7.33 21.46 21.25
CA ALA A 65 8.23 22.55 21.57
C ALA A 65 9.24 22.12 22.64
N ASN A 66 10.51 22.41 22.38
CA ASN A 66 11.58 22.34 23.36
C ASN A 66 12.39 23.67 23.30
N PRO A 67 13.36 23.90 24.19
CA PRO A 67 14.10 25.16 24.22
C PRO A 67 14.84 25.54 22.92
N ARG A 68 15.02 24.61 21.97
CA ARG A 68 15.80 24.80 20.74
C ARG A 68 14.99 24.65 19.46
N SER A 69 13.78 24.11 19.51
CA SER A 69 12.98 23.82 18.32
C SER A 69 11.49 23.79 18.64
N VAL A 70 10.69 24.27 17.67
CA VAL A 70 9.24 24.09 17.62
C VAL A 70 8.91 23.40 16.31
N ALA A 71 8.03 22.41 16.36
CA ALA A 71 7.56 21.69 15.19
C ALA A 71 6.05 21.50 15.27
N SER A 72 5.37 21.71 14.14
CA SER A 72 3.95 21.39 13.99
C SER A 72 3.79 19.91 13.68
N ILE A 73 2.80 19.27 14.29
CA ILE A 73 2.41 17.89 14.03
C ILE A 73 1.00 17.94 13.45
N GLN A 74 0.78 17.24 12.35
CA GLN A 74 -0.55 17.10 11.77
C GLN A 74 -0.62 15.80 10.96
N PHE A 75 -1.61 14.95 11.24
CA PHE A 75 -1.87 13.72 10.50
C PHE A 75 -3.31 13.26 10.71
N GLU A 76 -3.78 12.40 9.81
CA GLU A 76 -5.12 11.81 9.84
C GLU A 76 -5.05 10.38 10.39
N MET A 77 -6.06 9.99 11.17
CA MET A 77 -6.24 8.63 11.67
C MET A 77 -7.69 8.18 11.43
N PRO A 78 -7.94 6.94 10.99
CA PRO A 78 -9.31 6.46 10.76
C PRO A 78 -10.14 6.43 12.06
N LEU A 79 -11.47 6.38 11.94
CA LEU A 79 -12.36 6.21 13.11
C LEU A 79 -12.23 4.85 13.81
N GLN A 80 -11.63 3.89 13.12
CA GLN A 80 -11.43 2.53 13.60
C GLN A 80 -10.01 2.08 13.29
N VAL A 81 -9.40 1.41 14.25
CA VAL A 81 -8.08 0.79 14.16
C VAL A 81 -8.20 -0.69 14.53
N GLU A 82 -7.36 -1.54 13.98
CA GLU A 82 -7.41 -2.99 14.22
C GLU A 82 -7.07 -3.33 15.68
N SER A 83 -6.23 -2.54 16.33
CA SER A 83 -5.77 -2.78 17.69
C SER A 83 -5.22 -1.51 18.35
N LEU A 84 -5.03 -1.57 19.67
CA LEU A 84 -4.35 -0.49 20.41
C LEU A 84 -2.90 -0.30 19.92
N ASP A 85 -2.22 -1.39 19.58
CA ASP A 85 -0.84 -1.35 19.08
C ASP A 85 -0.75 -0.66 17.71
N GLN A 86 -1.75 -0.85 16.84
CA GLN A 86 -1.83 -0.09 15.59
C GLN A 86 -2.07 1.39 15.87
N ALA A 87 -2.90 1.75 16.85
CA ALA A 87 -3.11 3.14 17.25
C ALA A 87 -1.81 3.80 17.75
N LYS A 88 -1.04 3.10 18.59
CA LYS A 88 0.30 3.54 19.04
C LYS A 88 1.21 3.80 17.85
N ALA A 89 1.27 2.84 16.92
CA ALA A 89 2.09 2.97 15.72
C ALA A 89 1.69 4.17 14.87
N TRP A 90 0.39 4.41 14.72
CA TRP A 90 -0.15 5.51 13.91
C TRP A 90 0.23 6.87 14.49
N VAL A 91 0.02 7.06 15.80
CA VAL A 91 0.35 8.32 16.48
C VAL A 91 1.87 8.52 16.51
N ALA A 92 2.64 7.47 16.81
CA ALA A 92 4.10 7.54 16.81
C ALA A 92 4.67 7.89 15.42
N TYR A 93 4.09 7.34 14.35
CA TYR A 93 4.45 7.69 12.98
C TYR A 93 4.12 9.15 12.66
N GLY A 94 2.91 9.60 12.97
CA GLY A 94 2.47 10.97 12.72
C GLY A 94 3.30 12.00 13.47
N CYS A 95 3.74 11.67 14.68
CA CYS A 95 4.60 12.54 15.48
C CYS A 95 6.01 12.71 14.89
N HIS A 96 6.50 11.78 14.04
CA HIS A 96 7.76 11.69 13.24
C HIS A 96 9.10 12.22 13.80
N LEU A 97 9.07 13.00 14.87
CA LEU A 97 10.14 13.69 15.55
C LEU A 97 10.67 12.78 16.66
N LYS A 98 11.97 12.88 16.92
CA LYS A 98 12.56 12.33 18.14
C LYS A 98 12.19 13.25 19.30
N LEU A 99 11.18 12.84 20.06
CA LEU A 99 10.67 13.58 21.19
C LEU A 99 11.53 13.28 22.42
N SER A 100 12.72 13.87 22.49
CA SER A 100 13.74 13.60 23.52
C SER A 100 13.25 13.83 24.96
N ASP A 101 12.27 14.73 25.14
CA ASP A 101 11.78 15.19 26.44
C ASP A 101 10.37 14.68 26.78
N CYS A 102 9.81 13.78 25.96
CA CYS A 102 8.45 13.27 26.13
C CYS A 102 8.45 11.98 26.95
N SER A 103 7.77 11.97 28.11
CA SER A 103 7.70 10.83 29.04
C SER A 103 6.73 9.71 28.64
N LEU A 104 6.22 9.72 27.40
CA LEU A 104 5.23 8.75 26.93
C LEU A 104 5.91 7.48 26.40
N SER A 105 6.06 6.47 27.25
CA SER A 105 6.72 5.20 26.88
C SER A 105 6.08 4.50 25.68
N TRP A 106 4.75 4.63 25.53
CA TRP A 106 4.00 4.03 24.43
C TRP A 106 4.34 4.63 23.06
N LEU A 107 4.92 5.84 22.99
CA LEU A 107 5.38 6.39 21.70
C LEU A 107 6.58 5.63 21.17
N GLU A 108 7.53 5.24 22.03
CA GLU A 108 8.67 4.39 21.61
C GLU A 108 8.20 3.00 21.21
N GLU A 109 7.26 2.41 21.98
CA GLU A 109 6.60 1.16 21.60
C GLU A 109 5.94 1.28 20.22
N GLY A 110 5.21 2.37 19.97
CA GLY A 110 4.57 2.64 18.69
C GLY A 110 5.56 2.72 17.53
N ARG A 111 6.74 3.33 17.73
CA ARG A 111 7.78 3.38 16.69
C ARG A 111 8.31 1.99 16.33
N ALA A 112 8.42 1.09 17.31
CA ALA A 112 8.80 -0.31 17.07
C ALA A 112 7.71 -1.10 16.31
N LEU A 113 6.47 -0.63 16.37
CA LEU A 113 5.29 -1.27 15.76
C LEU A 113 4.95 -0.72 14.36
N LYS A 114 5.90 -0.06 13.69
CA LYS A 114 5.72 0.54 12.36
C LYS A 114 5.12 -0.43 11.33
N SER A 115 5.45 -1.73 11.39
CA SER A 115 4.92 -2.77 10.51
C SER A 115 3.40 -3.02 10.64
N LEU A 116 2.74 -2.46 11.67
CA LEU A 116 1.29 -2.54 11.82
C LEU A 116 0.54 -1.48 11.00
N LEU A 117 1.24 -0.49 10.44
CA LEU A 117 0.64 0.56 9.64
C LEU A 117 0.15 0.00 8.29
N PRO A 118 -1.05 0.38 7.81
CA PRO A 118 -1.59 -0.15 6.57
C PRO A 118 -0.66 0.02 5.37
N TRP A 119 -0.08 1.22 5.19
CA TRP A 119 0.80 1.50 4.06
C TRP A 119 2.13 0.75 4.11
N GLU A 120 2.64 0.40 5.31
CA GLU A 120 3.85 -0.43 5.43
C GLU A 120 3.55 -1.88 5.05
N ARG A 121 2.39 -2.40 5.47
CA ARG A 121 1.92 -3.73 5.05
C ARG A 121 1.69 -3.78 3.54
N GLU A 122 1.01 -2.78 3.00
CA GLU A 122 0.81 -2.65 1.56
C GLU A 122 2.14 -2.54 0.80
N GLN A 123 3.12 -1.80 1.33
CA GLN A 123 4.45 -1.71 0.74
C GLN A 123 5.17 -3.05 0.74
N VAL A 124 5.10 -3.83 1.83
CA VAL A 124 5.68 -5.18 1.90
C VAL A 124 5.00 -6.09 0.88
N LEU A 125 3.67 -6.14 0.85
CA LEU A 125 2.91 -6.91 -0.14
C LEU A 125 3.27 -6.49 -1.57
N TYR A 126 3.40 -5.20 -1.81
CA TYR A 126 3.81 -4.67 -3.11
C TYR A 126 5.23 -5.09 -3.47
N GLN A 127 6.16 -5.11 -2.53
CA GLN A 127 7.53 -5.59 -2.78
C GLN A 127 7.57 -7.09 -3.08
N GLU A 128 6.72 -7.87 -2.40
CA GLU A 128 6.57 -9.33 -2.57
C GLU A 128 5.76 -9.72 -3.81
N ARG A 129 5.21 -8.74 -4.54
CA ARG A 129 4.38 -9.00 -5.72
C ARG A 129 5.12 -9.85 -6.77
N PRO A 130 4.41 -10.70 -7.52
CA PRO A 130 4.99 -11.42 -8.66
C PRO A 130 5.59 -10.43 -9.66
N GLN A 131 6.91 -10.43 -9.81
CA GLN A 131 7.60 -9.55 -10.74
C GLN A 131 8.85 -10.21 -11.34
N CYS A 132 9.15 -9.85 -12.57
CA CYS A 132 10.39 -10.18 -13.26
C CYS A 132 10.76 -9.04 -14.22
N THR A 133 11.94 -9.14 -14.81
CA THR A 133 12.48 -8.18 -15.74
C THR A 133 12.97 -8.91 -16.98
N VAL A 134 12.70 -8.36 -18.17
CA VAL A 134 13.10 -8.96 -19.45
C VAL A 134 13.90 -7.93 -20.21
N SER A 135 14.95 -8.35 -20.94
CA SER A 135 15.68 -7.39 -21.78
C SER A 135 14.74 -6.80 -22.83
N ARG A 136 14.95 -5.53 -23.16
CA ARG A 136 14.13 -4.82 -24.14
C ARG A 136 14.10 -5.51 -25.51
N ASP A 137 15.21 -6.12 -25.93
CA ASP A 137 15.30 -6.82 -27.21
C ASP A 137 14.41 -8.05 -27.27
N TRP A 138 14.45 -8.89 -26.22
CA TRP A 138 13.58 -10.06 -26.10
C TRP A 138 12.11 -9.64 -26.02
N MET A 139 11.82 -8.61 -25.21
CA MET A 139 10.44 -8.13 -25.06
C MET A 139 9.89 -7.54 -26.36
N ARG A 140 10.70 -6.83 -27.16
CA ARG A 140 10.27 -6.28 -28.45
C ARG A 140 9.82 -7.38 -29.42
N LEU A 141 10.54 -8.50 -29.45
CA LEU A 141 10.17 -9.66 -30.27
C LEU A 141 8.84 -10.26 -29.80
N ALA A 142 8.69 -10.45 -28.48
CA ALA A 142 7.43 -10.92 -27.91
C ALA A 142 6.26 -9.98 -28.19
N ILE A 143 6.43 -8.66 -28.05
CA ILE A 143 5.37 -7.68 -28.35
C ILE A 143 4.91 -7.80 -29.80
N ALA A 144 5.84 -7.92 -30.76
CA ALA A 144 5.48 -8.07 -32.16
C ALA A 144 4.60 -9.31 -32.39
N GLN A 145 4.99 -10.45 -31.78
CA GLN A 145 4.23 -11.70 -31.87
C GLN A 145 2.88 -11.62 -31.15
N LEU A 146 2.85 -11.14 -29.90
CA LEU A 146 1.63 -10.99 -29.10
C LEU A 146 0.63 -10.05 -29.77
N ARG A 147 1.09 -8.93 -30.33
CA ARG A 147 0.23 -8.00 -31.08
C ARG A 147 -0.35 -8.62 -32.34
N GLY A 148 0.46 -9.37 -33.09
CA GLY A 148 -0.02 -10.08 -34.28
C GLY A 148 -1.15 -11.04 -33.92
N MET A 149 -0.99 -11.81 -32.84
CA MET A 149 -2.03 -12.70 -32.35
C MET A 149 -3.25 -11.96 -31.80
N ALA A 150 -3.04 -10.84 -31.08
CA ALA A 150 -4.12 -10.05 -30.50
C ALA A 150 -5.04 -9.43 -31.55
N LEU A 151 -4.51 -9.05 -32.71
CA LEU A 151 -5.30 -8.52 -33.82
C LEU A 151 -6.26 -9.55 -34.45
N GLU A 152 -5.93 -10.83 -34.34
CA GLU A 152 -6.71 -11.95 -34.88
C GLU A 152 -7.49 -12.72 -33.79
N ALA A 153 -7.38 -12.28 -32.53
CA ALA A 153 -7.94 -12.98 -31.39
C ALA A 153 -9.46 -12.77 -31.29
N ARG A 154 -10.18 -13.83 -30.90
CA ARG A 154 -11.58 -13.69 -30.48
C ARG A 154 -11.66 -12.97 -29.14
N ALA A 155 -12.82 -12.39 -28.84
CA ALA A 155 -13.05 -11.62 -27.61
C ALA A 155 -12.86 -12.45 -26.33
N ASP A 156 -13.07 -13.76 -26.41
CA ASP A 156 -12.93 -14.71 -25.30
C ASP A 156 -11.54 -15.36 -25.22
N GLU A 157 -10.66 -15.18 -26.20
CA GLU A 157 -9.32 -15.77 -26.17
C GLU A 157 -8.46 -15.17 -25.05
N GLU A 158 -7.81 -16.06 -24.28
CA GLU A 158 -7.00 -15.72 -23.12
C GLU A 158 -5.52 -15.97 -23.39
N CYS A 159 -4.68 -15.17 -22.76
CA CYS A 159 -3.26 -15.42 -22.62
C CYS A 159 -2.92 -15.65 -21.16
N GLU A 160 -2.32 -16.80 -20.89
CA GLU A 160 -1.77 -17.14 -19.60
C GLU A 160 -0.31 -16.68 -19.53
N VAL A 161 0.07 -16.01 -18.45
CA VAL A 161 1.38 -15.43 -18.22
C VAL A 161 1.96 -16.00 -16.93
N SER A 162 3.12 -16.64 -17.03
CA SER A 162 3.76 -17.33 -15.91
C SER A 162 5.27 -17.10 -15.89
N TYR A 163 5.87 -17.06 -14.71
CA TYR A 163 7.33 -16.96 -14.54
C TYR A 163 7.82 -18.03 -13.57
N ASP A 164 8.82 -18.81 -13.98
CA ASP A 164 9.34 -19.95 -13.22
C ASP A 164 10.62 -19.65 -12.41
N GLY A 165 11.07 -18.39 -12.39
CA GLY A 165 12.34 -17.98 -11.78
C GLY A 165 13.48 -17.75 -12.78
N ALA A 166 13.31 -18.12 -14.05
CA ALA A 166 14.27 -17.84 -15.12
C ALA A 166 13.62 -17.49 -16.47
N VAL A 167 12.41 -17.99 -16.72
CA VAL A 167 11.70 -17.84 -17.99
C VAL A 167 10.31 -17.28 -17.73
N LEU A 168 10.02 -16.16 -18.39
CA LEU A 168 8.67 -15.63 -18.51
C LEU A 168 8.02 -16.26 -19.74
N VAL A 169 6.81 -16.79 -19.58
CA VAL A 169 6.08 -17.49 -20.63
C VAL A 169 4.74 -16.81 -20.85
N PHE A 170 4.47 -16.42 -22.10
CA PHE A 170 3.13 -16.08 -22.56
C PHE A 170 2.56 -17.28 -23.33
N ARG A 171 1.57 -17.95 -22.76
CA ARG A 171 0.88 -19.09 -23.36
C ARG A 171 -0.48 -18.64 -23.89
N THR A 172 -0.70 -18.88 -25.17
CA THR A 172 -1.98 -18.64 -25.85
C THR A 172 -2.53 -19.99 -26.34
N SER A 173 -3.76 -20.00 -26.85
CA SER A 173 -4.34 -21.16 -27.54
C SER A 173 -3.53 -21.62 -28.77
N ARG A 174 -2.76 -20.70 -29.37
CA ARG A 174 -2.07 -20.90 -30.66
C ARG A 174 -0.58 -21.20 -30.50
N THR A 175 0.07 -20.59 -29.51
CA THR A 175 1.53 -20.65 -29.36
C THR A 175 1.98 -20.32 -27.95
N ILE A 176 3.25 -20.61 -27.69
CA ILE A 176 3.96 -20.28 -26.47
C ILE A 176 5.11 -19.34 -26.83
N VAL A 177 5.18 -18.19 -26.15
CA VAL A 177 6.26 -17.20 -26.31
C VAL A 177 7.11 -17.20 -25.03
N PRO A 178 8.22 -17.96 -24.99
CA PRO A 178 9.14 -17.97 -23.87
C PRO A 178 10.14 -16.83 -23.98
N LEU A 179 10.46 -16.21 -22.86
CA LEU A 179 11.41 -15.11 -22.73
C LEU A 179 12.35 -15.37 -21.56
N SER A 180 13.65 -15.29 -21.81
CA SER A 180 14.60 -15.25 -20.70
C SER A 180 14.36 -13.99 -19.87
N ALA A 181 14.19 -14.18 -18.57
CA ALA A 181 13.84 -13.14 -17.63
C ALA A 181 14.74 -13.22 -16.40
N ASN A 182 15.02 -12.07 -15.81
CA ASN A 182 15.72 -11.94 -14.54
C ASN A 182 14.71 -11.52 -13.49
N GLY A 183 14.72 -12.16 -12.34
CA GLY A 183 13.81 -11.87 -11.26
C GLY A 183 14.17 -12.73 -10.06
N GLY A 184 13.47 -12.49 -8.95
CA GLY A 184 13.60 -13.33 -7.78
C GLY A 184 12.82 -14.63 -7.96
N ARG A 185 11.86 -14.85 -7.06
CA ARG A 185 11.10 -16.10 -6.96
C ARG A 185 10.16 -16.31 -8.16
N ALA A 186 9.96 -17.58 -8.52
CA ALA A 186 8.87 -18.02 -9.39
C ALA A 186 7.52 -17.48 -8.90
N TRP A 187 6.63 -17.17 -9.84
CA TRP A 187 5.27 -16.77 -9.52
C TRP A 187 4.48 -17.98 -9.03
N GLY A 188 3.66 -17.80 -8.00
CA GLY A 188 2.89 -18.90 -7.40
C GLY A 188 1.81 -19.44 -8.35
N GLU A 189 1.07 -18.54 -8.99
CA GLU A 189 0.03 -18.88 -9.95
C GLU A 189 0.20 -18.07 -11.24
N PRO A 190 -0.15 -18.65 -12.40
CA PRO A 190 -0.15 -17.91 -13.65
C PRO A 190 -1.27 -16.88 -13.68
N SER A 191 -0.99 -15.72 -14.27
CA SER A 191 -2.00 -14.66 -14.50
C SER A 191 -2.65 -14.81 -15.85
N ARG A 192 -3.96 -14.60 -15.95
CA ARG A 192 -4.69 -14.66 -17.21
C ARG A 192 -5.16 -13.28 -17.63
N VAL A 193 -4.98 -12.95 -18.90
CA VAL A 193 -5.44 -11.68 -19.50
C VAL A 193 -6.12 -11.96 -20.83
N ARG A 194 -7.02 -11.07 -21.27
CA ARG A 194 -7.60 -11.17 -22.62
C ARG A 194 -6.53 -10.96 -23.67
N LEU A 195 -6.38 -11.90 -24.61
CA LEU A 195 -5.38 -11.81 -25.68
C LEU A 195 -5.57 -10.54 -26.53
N ALA A 196 -6.82 -10.17 -26.81
CA ALA A 196 -7.16 -8.95 -27.55
C ALA A 196 -6.64 -7.66 -26.89
N SER A 197 -6.47 -7.64 -25.56
CA SER A 197 -5.96 -6.46 -24.85
C SER A 197 -4.50 -6.11 -25.20
N PHE A 198 -3.73 -7.08 -25.69
CA PHE A 198 -2.34 -6.84 -26.11
C PHE A 198 -2.21 -6.02 -27.40
N THR A 199 -3.31 -5.69 -28.09
CA THR A 199 -3.31 -4.70 -29.18
C THR A 199 -2.78 -3.33 -28.71
N ASP A 200 -3.01 -2.99 -27.43
CA ASP A 200 -2.60 -1.75 -26.78
C ASP A 200 -1.11 -1.72 -26.37
N LEU A 201 -0.36 -2.82 -26.60
CA LEU A 201 1.08 -2.84 -26.32
C LEU A 201 1.82 -1.84 -27.22
N PRO A 202 2.77 -1.07 -26.67
CA PRO A 202 3.46 -0.03 -27.43
C PRO A 202 4.41 -0.67 -28.45
N LYS A 203 4.58 -0.03 -29.61
CA LYS A 203 5.62 -0.45 -30.57
C LYS A 203 7.04 -0.16 -30.07
N ARG A 204 7.18 0.76 -29.10
CA ARG A 204 8.45 1.23 -28.56
C ARG A 204 8.44 1.09 -27.05
N LEU A 205 9.49 0.47 -26.51
CA LEU A 205 9.72 0.34 -25.08
C LEU A 205 10.77 1.37 -24.65
N MET A 206 10.45 2.12 -23.59
CA MET A 206 11.28 3.24 -23.13
C MET A 206 12.31 2.85 -22.06
N SER A 207 12.20 1.65 -21.47
CA SER A 207 13.08 1.17 -20.41
C SER A 207 13.82 -0.10 -20.81
N ASP A 208 14.98 -0.30 -20.19
CA ASP A 208 15.77 -1.54 -20.26
C ASP A 208 16.45 -1.78 -18.90
N PRO A 209 16.12 -2.87 -18.20
CA PRO A 209 15.17 -3.91 -18.60
C PRO A 209 13.69 -3.44 -18.57
N VAL A 210 12.80 -4.23 -19.17
CA VAL A 210 11.35 -4.05 -19.09
C VAL A 210 10.84 -4.75 -17.84
N ASN A 211 10.24 -3.99 -16.93
CA ASN A 211 9.63 -4.53 -15.72
C ASN A 211 8.28 -5.14 -16.04
N ILE A 212 8.05 -6.36 -15.56
CA ILE A 212 6.79 -7.09 -15.70
C ILE A 212 6.36 -7.52 -14.32
N HIS A 213 5.14 -7.19 -13.91
CA HIS A 213 4.64 -7.55 -12.60
C HIS A 213 3.13 -7.68 -12.56
N VAL A 214 2.64 -8.39 -11.56
CA VAL A 214 1.21 -8.57 -11.30
C VAL A 214 0.88 -7.89 -9.98
N TRP A 215 -0.11 -7.01 -10.00
CA TRP A 215 -0.59 -6.33 -8.80
C TRP A 215 -2.07 -5.98 -8.95
N ASP A 216 -2.85 -6.21 -7.89
CA ASP A 216 -4.24 -5.74 -7.79
C ASP A 216 -5.07 -6.10 -9.05
N SER A 217 -5.12 -7.39 -9.37
CA SER A 217 -5.81 -7.93 -10.55
C SER A 217 -5.39 -7.30 -11.88
N GLY A 218 -4.13 -6.88 -12.00
CA GLY A 218 -3.56 -6.32 -13.22
C GLY A 218 -2.17 -6.87 -13.52
N LEU A 219 -1.95 -7.28 -14.77
CA LEU A 219 -0.64 -7.55 -15.33
C LEU A 219 -0.08 -6.25 -15.91
N THR A 220 1.08 -5.82 -15.45
CA THR A 220 1.78 -4.65 -15.98
C THR A 220 3.00 -5.08 -16.78
N ILE A 221 3.16 -4.54 -18.00
CA ILE A 221 4.32 -4.71 -18.87
C ILE A 221 4.87 -3.31 -19.17
N GLY A 222 6.01 -2.97 -18.59
CA GLY A 222 6.56 -1.61 -18.64
C GLY A 222 5.62 -0.61 -17.96
N GLN A 223 4.99 0.25 -18.76
CA GLN A 223 4.01 1.25 -18.31
C GLN A 223 2.56 0.90 -18.68
N HIS A 224 2.32 -0.28 -19.26
CA HIS A 224 1.01 -0.69 -19.74
C HIS A 224 0.41 -1.74 -18.81
N ARG A 225 -0.81 -1.49 -18.32
CA ARG A 225 -1.54 -2.39 -17.42
C ARG A 225 -2.70 -3.05 -18.17
N PHE A 226 -2.82 -4.36 -17.98
CA PHE A 226 -3.86 -5.22 -18.54
C PHE A 226 -4.66 -5.84 -17.40
N PRO A 227 -5.99 -5.72 -17.39
CA PRO A 227 -6.82 -6.38 -16.37
C PRO A 227 -6.65 -7.91 -16.43
N THR A 228 -6.45 -8.54 -15.28
CA THR A 228 -6.49 -10.00 -15.19
C THR A 228 -7.92 -10.52 -15.07
N LEU A 229 -8.12 -11.77 -15.47
CA LEU A 229 -9.40 -12.49 -15.43
C LEU A 229 -9.58 -13.31 -14.17
#